data_AF-A0A536AJY8-F1
#
_entry.id   AF-A0A536AJY8-F1
#
_cell.length_a   1.000
_cell.length_b   1.000
_cell.length_c   1.000
_cell.angle_alpha   90.00
_cell.angle_beta   90.00
_cell.angle_gamma   90.00
#
_symmetry.space_group_name_H-M   'P 1'
#
loop_
_entity.id
_entity.type
_entity.pdbx_description
1 polymer ?
#
loop_
_entity_poly.entity_id
_entity_poly.type
_entity_poly.pdbx_seq_one_letter_code
_entity_poly.pdbx_strand_id
1 'polypeptide(L)'
;MPPLTFWQAISIRRYISGSMNRRFLAKLLGVILLILLISIEVGPLLGHSVYAEITPLNHTSPGVDETCRQISFSPDNNPFGLCPGPYPQGGNCVWWGWEMWHLLGYDLPRNWGNAADWIADAERTGLPMGTTPRVGSIAVFPVGDGVWAFTSIGHVAFVTSVSGDGSTFNVTYQNYGDPTPMHVGTGYPVSVINQPRYQHNNL
;
A
#
# COMPACT_ATOMS: atom_id res chain seq x y z
N MET A 1 80.71 -19.09 10.83
CA MET A 1 79.37 -18.60 11.21
C MET A 1 78.84 -19.52 12.31
N PRO A 2 78.68 -19.08 13.56
CA PRO A 2 78.14 -19.99 14.59
C PRO A 2 76.61 -20.13 14.38
N PRO A 3 76.03 -21.32 14.65
CA PRO A 3 74.59 -21.53 14.51
C PRO A 3 73.83 -20.86 15.66
N LEU A 4 72.76 -20.16 15.31
CA LEU A 4 71.83 -19.54 16.25
C LEU A 4 71.21 -20.62 17.15
N THR A 5 71.28 -20.44 18.47
CA THR A 5 70.76 -21.39 19.44
C THR A 5 69.24 -21.27 19.57
N PHE A 6 68.60 -22.41 19.81
CA PHE A 6 67.16 -22.66 20.01
C PHE A 6 66.40 -21.65 20.90
N TRP A 7 67.10 -20.84 21.70
CA TRP A 7 66.54 -19.83 22.61
C TRP A 7 66.15 -18.51 21.96
N GLN A 8 66.62 -18.19 20.74
CA GLN A 8 66.20 -16.96 20.03
C GLN A 8 64.85 -17.10 19.30
N ALA A 9 64.32 -18.32 19.15
CA ALA A 9 63.00 -18.55 18.57
C ALA A 9 61.84 -18.33 19.57
N ILE A 10 62.13 -18.31 20.88
CA ILE A 10 61.11 -18.20 21.94
C ILE A 10 60.77 -16.74 22.27
N SER A 11 61.64 -15.76 21.97
CA SER A 11 61.36 -14.34 22.25
C SER A 11 60.46 -13.66 21.21
N ILE A 12 60.26 -14.25 20.02
CA ILE A 12 59.47 -13.65 18.94
C ILE A 12 57.98 -14.06 18.99
N ARG A 13 57.63 -15.09 19.79
CA ARG A 13 56.22 -15.50 19.99
C ARG A 13 55.46 -14.71 21.05
N ARG A 14 56.01 -13.60 21.53
CA ARG A 14 55.33 -12.62 22.40
C ARG A 14 54.79 -11.39 21.65
N TYR A 15 54.71 -11.45 20.32
CA TYR A 15 54.11 -10.39 19.50
C TYR A 15 52.70 -10.75 18.98
N ILE A 16 51.96 -11.63 19.67
CA ILE A 16 50.52 -11.82 19.40
C ILE A 16 49.81 -12.04 20.73
N SER A 17 49.48 -10.93 21.39
CA SER A 17 48.29 -10.82 22.25
C SER A 17 48.28 -9.39 22.79
N GLY A 18 48.03 -8.42 21.91
CA GLY A 18 47.47 -7.16 22.36
C GLY A 18 46.12 -7.51 23.00
N SER A 19 46.10 -7.64 24.33
CA SER A 19 44.87 -7.72 25.11
C SER A 19 44.14 -6.40 24.86
N MET A 20 43.34 -6.36 23.80
CA MET A 20 42.44 -5.25 23.57
C MET A 20 41.53 -5.22 24.79
N ASN A 21 41.67 -4.16 25.58
CA ASN A 21 41.01 -4.03 26.87
C ASN A 21 39.53 -4.38 26.65
N ARG A 22 39.00 -5.38 27.37
CA ARG A 22 37.60 -5.83 27.19
C ARG A 22 36.62 -4.66 27.23
N ARG A 23 36.95 -3.61 27.99
CA ARG A 23 36.19 -2.35 28.05
C ARG A 23 36.30 -1.51 26.77
N PHE A 24 37.47 -1.51 26.12
CA PHE A 24 37.67 -0.86 24.81
C PHE A 24 36.93 -1.62 23.70
N LEU A 25 37.00 -2.95 23.68
CA LEU A 25 36.24 -3.77 22.74
C LEU A 25 34.72 -3.56 22.92
N ALA A 26 34.21 -3.56 24.16
CA ALA A 26 32.80 -3.31 24.43
C ALA A 26 32.35 -1.91 23.97
N LYS A 27 33.18 -0.88 24.18
CA LYS A 27 32.90 0.48 23.68
C LYS A 27 32.91 0.53 22.16
N LEU A 28 33.85 -0.13 21.50
CA LEU A 28 33.93 -0.20 20.04
C LEU A 28 32.67 -0.87 19.46
N LEU A 29 32.26 -2.00 20.03
CA LEU A 29 31.04 -2.70 19.63
C LEU A 29 29.79 -1.84 19.87
N GLY A 30 29.72 -1.12 20.98
CA GLY A 30 28.63 -0.19 21.26
C GLY A 30 28.55 0.97 20.26
N VAL A 31 29.69 1.54 19.87
CA VAL A 31 29.74 2.60 18.84
C VAL A 31 29.35 2.07 17.47
N ILE A 32 29.81 0.87 17.10
CA ILE A 32 29.42 0.22 15.85
C ILE A 32 27.92 -0.05 15.82
N LEU A 33 27.35 -0.58 16.91
CA LEU A 33 25.91 -0.80 17.04
C LEU A 33 25.14 0.52 16.92
N LEU A 34 25.61 1.58 17.57
CA LEU A 34 24.98 2.90 17.47
C LEU A 34 25.01 3.45 16.03
N ILE A 35 26.14 3.31 15.32
CA ILE A 35 26.27 3.72 13.92
C ILE A 35 25.33 2.89 13.04
N LEU A 36 25.19 1.59 13.28
CA LEU A 36 24.25 0.74 12.54
C LEU A 36 22.80 1.18 12.80
N LEU A 37 22.42 1.46 14.05
CA LEU A 37 21.08 1.95 14.38
C LEU A 37 20.79 3.31 13.74
N ILE A 38 21.74 4.24 13.77
CA ILE A 38 21.63 5.53 13.07
C ILE A 38 21.53 5.32 11.56
N SER A 39 22.26 4.37 10.99
CA SER A 39 22.20 4.07 9.55
C SER A 39 20.86 3.44 9.15
N ILE A 40 20.20 2.69 10.04
CA ILE A 40 18.86 2.15 9.82
C ILE A 40 17.82 3.28 9.81
N GLU A 41 17.94 4.25 10.72
CA GLU A 41 17.04 5.42 10.79
C GLU A 41 17.29 6.47 9.69
N VAL A 42 18.55 6.64 9.26
CA VAL A 42 18.94 7.62 8.23
C VAL A 42 18.98 7.01 6.82
N GLY A 43 18.97 5.68 6.71
CA GLY A 43 18.89 4.95 5.44
C GLY A 43 17.74 5.40 4.54
N PRO A 44 16.51 5.60 5.07
CA PRO A 44 15.38 6.16 4.32
C PRO A 44 15.53 7.63 3.88
N LEU A 45 16.47 8.40 4.47
CA LEU A 45 16.70 9.81 4.14
C LEU A 45 17.75 10.01 3.05
N LEU A 46 18.66 9.05 2.87
CA LEU A 46 19.78 9.12 1.90
C LEU A 46 19.69 8.09 0.79
N GLY A 47 18.93 7.02 0.97
CA GLY A 47 18.54 6.09 -0.08
C GLY A 47 17.35 6.63 -0.86
N HIS A 48 17.35 6.43 -2.17
CA HIS A 48 16.10 6.48 -2.93
C HIS A 48 15.13 5.54 -2.21
N SER A 49 13.91 6.01 -1.93
CA SER A 49 12.85 5.21 -1.32
C SER A 49 12.80 3.88 -2.05
N VAL A 50 13.23 2.80 -1.39
CA VAL A 50 12.95 1.45 -1.87
C VAL A 50 11.47 1.27 -1.57
N TYR A 51 10.62 1.81 -2.44
CA TYR A 51 9.22 1.41 -2.47
C TYR A 51 9.25 -0.11 -2.55
N ALA A 52 8.68 -0.79 -1.56
CA ALA A 52 8.50 -2.23 -1.64
C ALA A 52 7.85 -2.51 -2.99
N GLU A 53 8.51 -3.32 -3.83
CA GLU A 53 8.00 -3.65 -5.14
C GLU A 53 6.62 -4.29 -4.95
N ILE A 54 5.58 -3.58 -5.37
CA ILE A 54 4.21 -4.05 -5.30
C ILE A 54 4.11 -5.18 -6.31
N THR A 55 4.22 -6.42 -5.84
CA THR A 55 4.10 -7.59 -6.72
C THR A 55 2.62 -7.73 -7.12
N PRO A 56 2.29 -7.55 -8.41
CA PRO A 56 0.92 -7.66 -8.88
C PRO A 56 0.42 -9.10 -8.69
N LEU A 57 -0.86 -9.24 -8.37
CA LEU A 57 -1.47 -10.54 -8.18
C LEU A 57 -1.81 -11.15 -9.56
N ASN A 58 -1.71 -12.47 -9.71
CA ASN A 58 -1.90 -13.14 -11.02
C ASN A 58 -3.29 -12.93 -11.66
N HIS A 59 -4.26 -12.45 -10.88
CA HIS A 59 -5.62 -12.17 -11.35
C HIS A 59 -5.85 -10.68 -11.66
N THR A 60 -4.94 -9.78 -11.25
CA THR A 60 -5.05 -8.35 -11.58
C THR A 60 -4.59 -8.12 -13.00
N SER A 61 -5.37 -7.37 -13.77
CA SER A 61 -4.95 -6.92 -15.10
C SER A 61 -4.29 -5.55 -15.00
N PRO A 62 -3.20 -5.27 -15.74
CA PRO A 62 -2.65 -3.93 -15.84
C PRO A 62 -3.72 -2.98 -16.39
N GLY A 63 -4.28 -2.14 -15.53
CA GLY A 63 -5.28 -1.13 -15.88
C GLY A 63 -4.76 0.29 -15.77
N VAL A 64 -3.45 0.46 -15.54
CA VAL A 64 -2.82 1.79 -15.55
C VAL A 64 -2.98 2.38 -16.94
N ASP A 65 -3.64 3.52 -17.02
CA ASP A 65 -3.63 4.34 -18.22
C ASP A 65 -2.18 4.80 -18.49
N GLU A 66 -1.53 4.12 -19.44
CA GLU A 66 -0.16 4.39 -19.87
C GLU A 66 -0.01 5.78 -20.52
N THR A 67 -1.12 6.44 -20.88
CA THR A 67 -1.09 7.79 -21.44
C THR A 67 -0.88 8.85 -20.37
N CYS A 68 -1.06 8.50 -19.09
CA CYS A 68 -0.75 9.37 -17.98
C CYS A 68 0.77 9.65 -17.88
N ARG A 69 1.15 10.89 -18.13
CA ARG A 69 2.55 11.33 -17.97
C ARG A 69 2.86 12.01 -16.64
N GLN A 70 1.84 12.25 -15.81
CA GLN A 70 1.94 13.05 -14.58
C GLN A 70 1.40 12.27 -13.38
N ILE A 71 1.90 11.05 -13.20
CA ILE A 71 1.59 10.22 -12.03
C ILE A 71 2.26 10.85 -10.81
N SER A 72 1.49 11.03 -9.74
CA SER A 72 2.04 11.34 -8.41
C SER A 72 1.37 10.46 -7.35
N PHE A 73 1.92 10.47 -6.14
CA PHE A 73 1.37 9.72 -5.01
C PHE A 73 1.14 10.70 -3.86
N SER A 74 0.14 10.42 -3.05
CA SER A 74 -0.14 11.22 -1.86
C SER A 74 0.85 10.90 -0.72
N PRO A 75 1.11 11.86 0.20
CA PRO A 75 2.08 11.67 1.28
C PRO A 75 1.69 10.63 2.35
N ASP A 76 0.42 10.23 2.38
CA ASP A 76 -0.20 9.21 3.26
C ASP A 76 0.18 7.77 2.90
N ASN A 77 1.08 7.57 1.92
CA ASN A 77 1.57 6.26 1.51
C ASN A 77 0.48 5.39 0.85
N ASN A 78 -0.54 6.04 0.27
CA ASN A 78 -1.51 5.43 -0.62
C ASN A 78 -0.80 4.80 -1.83
N PRO A 79 -0.98 3.50 -2.07
CA PRO A 79 -0.27 2.77 -3.13
C PRO A 79 -0.84 3.06 -4.52
N PHE A 80 -1.99 3.71 -4.62
CA PHE A 80 -2.63 4.02 -5.90
C PHE A 80 -2.14 5.37 -6.43
N GLY A 81 -1.68 5.39 -7.68
CA GLY A 81 -1.20 6.61 -8.30
C GLY A 81 -2.34 7.59 -8.61
N LEU A 82 -2.09 8.88 -8.39
CA LEU A 82 -2.94 9.98 -8.80
C LEU A 82 -2.58 10.38 -10.23
N CYS A 83 -3.60 10.49 -11.09
CA CYS A 83 -3.39 11.01 -12.44
C CYS A 83 -4.63 11.73 -13.01
N PRO A 84 -4.44 12.96 -13.57
CA PRO A 84 -3.26 13.81 -13.43
C PRO A 84 -3.14 14.29 -11.98
N GLY A 85 -1.97 14.16 -11.35
CA GLY A 85 -1.75 14.59 -9.96
C GLY A 85 -1.31 16.06 -9.82
N PRO A 86 -1.17 16.57 -8.57
CA PRO A 86 -1.44 15.92 -7.28
C PRO A 86 -2.86 16.13 -6.73
N TYR A 87 -3.19 15.47 -5.62
CA TYR A 87 -4.42 15.73 -4.84
C TYR A 87 -4.50 17.23 -4.48
N PRO A 88 -5.69 17.86 -4.54
CA PRO A 88 -7.02 17.30 -4.80
C PRO A 88 -7.44 17.24 -6.27
N GLN A 89 -6.54 17.56 -7.19
CA GLN A 89 -6.84 17.58 -8.63
C GLN A 89 -6.66 16.20 -9.27
N GLY A 90 -5.74 15.42 -8.73
CA GLY A 90 -5.58 14.02 -9.07
C GLY A 90 -6.43 13.12 -8.22
N GLY A 91 -6.87 12.03 -8.84
CA GLY A 91 -7.74 11.06 -8.19
C GLY A 91 -8.11 9.93 -9.10
N ASN A 92 -8.58 8.85 -8.49
CA ASN A 92 -9.36 7.82 -9.14
C ASN A 92 -10.14 7.07 -8.05
N CYS A 93 -11.03 6.18 -8.46
CA CYS A 93 -11.90 5.48 -7.52
C CYS A 93 -11.13 4.63 -6.51
N VAL A 94 -10.09 3.89 -6.95
CA VAL A 94 -9.30 3.01 -6.07
C VAL A 94 -8.45 3.81 -5.09
N TRP A 95 -7.86 4.93 -5.53
CA TRP A 95 -7.17 5.86 -4.63
C TRP A 95 -8.11 6.39 -3.54
N TRP A 96 -9.31 6.87 -3.92
CA TRP A 96 -10.28 7.39 -2.97
C TRP A 96 -10.77 6.33 -1.99
N GLY A 97 -11.09 5.13 -2.47
CA GLY A 97 -11.52 4.02 -1.63
C GLY A 97 -10.47 3.64 -0.58
N TRP A 98 -9.19 3.59 -0.99
CA TRP A 98 -8.08 3.33 -0.08
C TRP A 98 -7.93 4.46 0.93
N GLU A 99 -7.96 5.72 0.48
CA GLU A 99 -7.75 6.89 1.33
C GLU A 99 -8.80 6.99 2.43
N MET A 100 -10.07 6.74 2.11
CA MET A 100 -11.14 6.77 3.11
C MET A 100 -10.96 5.71 4.20
N TRP A 101 -10.49 4.51 3.86
CA TRP A 101 -10.16 3.49 4.85
C TRP A 101 -8.91 3.83 5.66
N HIS A 102 -7.88 4.37 5.01
CA HIS A 102 -6.67 4.83 5.67
C HIS A 102 -6.99 5.89 6.74
N LEU A 103 -7.84 6.86 6.42
CA LEU A 103 -8.31 7.89 7.37
C LEU A 103 -9.14 7.31 8.53
N LEU A 104 -9.76 6.14 8.36
CA LEU A 104 -10.42 5.39 9.43
C LEU A 104 -9.45 4.52 10.25
N GLY A 105 -8.16 4.51 9.91
CA GLY A 105 -7.13 3.70 10.56
C GLY A 105 -6.98 2.29 9.99
N TYR A 106 -7.48 2.03 8.78
CA TYR A 106 -7.38 0.74 8.10
C TYR A 106 -6.57 0.86 6.81
N ASP A 107 -5.38 0.25 6.79
CA ASP A 107 -4.59 0.16 5.56
C ASP A 107 -4.99 -1.07 4.76
N LEU A 108 -5.56 -0.85 3.57
CA LEU A 108 -5.73 -1.93 2.59
C LEU A 108 -4.37 -2.39 2.06
N PRO A 109 -4.21 -3.69 1.73
CA PRO A 109 -2.99 -4.20 1.11
C PRO A 109 -2.62 -3.41 -0.14
N ARG A 110 -1.32 -3.19 -0.35
CA ARG A 110 -0.82 -2.26 -1.38
C ARG A 110 -0.84 -2.79 -2.80
N ASN A 111 -1.15 -4.08 -3.00
CA ASN A 111 -1.05 -4.77 -4.28
C ASN A 111 -2.40 -5.14 -4.90
N TRP A 112 -3.46 -4.48 -4.45
CA TRP A 112 -4.78 -4.61 -5.05
C TRP A 112 -4.81 -3.93 -6.42
N GLY A 113 -5.58 -4.52 -7.33
CA GLY A 113 -5.63 -4.09 -8.73
C GLY A 113 -6.66 -2.99 -8.99
N ASN A 114 -7.33 -3.13 -10.14
CA ASN A 114 -8.42 -2.25 -10.51
C ASN A 114 -9.62 -2.44 -9.58
N ALA A 115 -10.56 -1.51 -9.63
CA ALA A 115 -11.78 -1.59 -8.83
C ALA A 115 -12.54 -2.92 -8.97
N ALA A 116 -12.59 -3.49 -10.18
CA ALA A 116 -13.23 -4.79 -10.40
C ALA A 116 -12.54 -5.97 -9.69
N ASP A 117 -11.25 -5.85 -9.39
CA ASP A 117 -10.45 -6.90 -8.73
C ASP A 117 -10.66 -6.90 -7.20
N TRP A 118 -11.16 -5.80 -6.63
CA TRP A 118 -11.21 -5.58 -5.18
C TRP A 118 -12.09 -6.57 -4.43
N ILE A 119 -13.12 -7.16 -5.06
CA ILE A 119 -13.93 -8.21 -4.41
C ILE A 119 -13.08 -9.47 -4.22
N ALA A 120 -12.37 -9.91 -5.26
CA ALA A 120 -11.51 -11.09 -5.17
C ALA A 120 -10.34 -10.85 -4.19
N ASP A 121 -9.82 -9.62 -4.16
CA ASP A 121 -8.77 -9.21 -3.24
C ASP A 121 -9.24 -9.19 -1.79
N ALA A 122 -10.44 -8.66 -1.54
CA ALA A 122 -11.08 -8.67 -0.23
C ALA A 122 -11.35 -10.10 0.27
N GLU A 123 -11.79 -11.00 -0.62
CA GLU A 123 -11.99 -12.41 -0.29
C GLU A 123 -10.68 -13.06 0.16
N ARG A 124 -9.61 -12.91 -0.64
CA ARG A 124 -8.30 -13.50 -0.35
C ARG A 124 -7.66 -12.99 0.93
N THR A 125 -7.94 -11.75 1.32
CA THR A 125 -7.41 -11.15 2.54
C THR A 125 -8.31 -11.39 3.76
N GLY A 126 -9.44 -12.06 3.58
CA GLY A 126 -10.39 -12.40 4.65
C GLY A 126 -11.18 -11.20 5.16
N LEU A 127 -11.33 -10.15 4.35
CA LEU A 127 -12.16 -9.01 4.71
C LEU A 127 -13.65 -9.40 4.68
N PRO A 128 -14.47 -8.85 5.60
CA PRO A 128 -15.89 -9.17 5.65
C PRO A 128 -16.64 -8.53 4.49
N MET A 129 -17.06 -9.37 3.54
CA MET A 129 -17.86 -8.96 2.38
C MET A 129 -19.35 -9.25 2.60
N GLY A 130 -20.20 -8.67 1.75
CA GLY A 130 -21.63 -8.93 1.75
C GLY A 130 -22.40 -7.92 0.91
N THR A 131 -23.72 -8.13 0.82
CA THR A 131 -24.65 -7.35 -0.02
C THR A 131 -25.45 -6.31 0.78
N THR A 132 -25.27 -6.26 2.10
CA THR A 132 -25.89 -5.24 2.97
C THR A 132 -24.91 -4.11 3.21
N PRO A 133 -25.20 -2.87 2.77
CA PRO A 133 -24.29 -1.75 2.93
C PRO A 133 -24.14 -1.38 4.41
N ARG A 134 -22.94 -0.95 4.77
CA ARG A 134 -22.62 -0.39 6.09
C ARG A 134 -21.87 0.92 5.93
N VAL A 135 -22.15 1.90 6.78
CA VAL A 135 -21.35 3.13 6.80
C VAL A 135 -19.88 2.76 7.05
N GLY A 136 -18.97 3.33 6.26
CA GLY A 136 -17.55 3.02 6.30
C GLY A 136 -17.14 1.81 5.45
N SER A 137 -18.07 1.08 4.84
CA SER A 137 -17.72 0.04 3.86
C SER A 137 -17.36 0.64 2.49
N ILE A 138 -16.69 -0.16 1.66
CA ILE A 138 -16.45 0.17 0.25
C ILE A 138 -17.46 -0.62 -0.58
N ALA A 139 -18.28 0.09 -1.35
CA ALA A 139 -19.11 -0.51 -2.38
C ALA A 139 -18.23 -0.78 -3.61
N VAL A 140 -18.24 -2.02 -4.10
CA VAL A 140 -17.50 -2.42 -5.30
C VAL A 140 -18.49 -2.68 -6.44
N PHE A 141 -18.21 -2.08 -7.59
CA PHE A 141 -18.97 -2.21 -8.83
C PHE A 141 -18.08 -2.94 -9.86
N PRO A 142 -18.08 -4.28 -9.88
CA PRO A 142 -17.13 -5.08 -10.65
C PRO A 142 -17.51 -5.25 -12.15
N VAL A 143 -18.66 -4.73 -12.57
CA VAL A 143 -19.16 -4.87 -13.94
C VAL A 143 -19.31 -3.47 -14.55
N GLY A 144 -18.70 -3.26 -15.72
CA GLY A 144 -18.88 -2.05 -16.52
C GLY A 144 -20.30 -1.95 -17.06
N ASP A 145 -21.20 -1.38 -16.28
CA ASP A 145 -22.64 -1.26 -16.55
C ASP A 145 -23.04 0.07 -17.22
N GLY A 146 -22.12 1.03 -17.31
CA GLY A 146 -22.37 2.37 -17.84
C GLY A 146 -23.10 3.31 -16.87
N VAL A 147 -23.42 2.86 -15.66
CA VAL A 147 -24.18 3.60 -14.64
C VAL A 147 -23.31 3.88 -13.42
N TRP A 148 -22.79 2.84 -12.77
CA TRP A 148 -21.95 2.93 -11.57
C TRP A 148 -20.50 2.56 -11.84
N ALA A 149 -20.26 1.73 -12.86
CA ALA A 149 -18.94 1.55 -13.43
C ALA A 149 -19.03 1.73 -14.94
N PHE A 150 -18.33 2.72 -15.47
CA PHE A 150 -18.43 3.07 -16.89
C PHE A 150 -17.68 2.07 -17.80
N THR A 151 -16.67 1.39 -17.27
CA THR A 151 -15.82 0.46 -18.02
C THR A 151 -15.60 -0.83 -17.26
N SER A 152 -15.01 -1.84 -17.90
CA SER A 152 -14.66 -3.13 -17.30
C SER A 152 -13.59 -3.04 -16.20
N ILE A 153 -12.94 -1.89 -16.03
CA ILE A 153 -12.01 -1.63 -14.92
C ILE A 153 -12.77 -1.61 -13.58
N GLY A 154 -14.09 -1.43 -13.63
CA GLY A 154 -14.97 -1.37 -12.47
C GLY A 154 -14.96 0.01 -11.82
N HIS A 155 -15.63 0.10 -10.67
CA HIS A 155 -15.63 1.29 -9.84
C HIS A 155 -15.73 0.91 -8.37
N VAL A 156 -15.21 1.76 -7.49
CA VAL A 156 -15.38 1.62 -6.04
C VAL A 156 -15.78 2.96 -5.45
N ALA A 157 -16.63 2.91 -4.43
CA ALA A 157 -17.09 4.10 -3.74
C ALA A 157 -17.21 3.86 -2.24
N PHE A 158 -16.91 4.86 -1.43
CA PHE A 158 -16.96 4.77 0.02
C PHE A 158 -18.36 5.09 0.54
N VAL A 159 -18.95 4.19 1.32
CA VAL A 159 -20.33 4.33 1.84
C VAL A 159 -20.36 5.32 3.01
N THR A 160 -21.06 6.45 2.81
CA THR A 160 -21.14 7.53 3.79
C THR A 160 -22.43 7.50 4.62
N SER A 161 -23.52 6.95 4.10
CA SER A 161 -24.77 6.77 4.84
C SER A 161 -25.58 5.59 4.32
N VAL A 162 -26.44 5.04 5.16
CA VAL A 162 -27.43 4.01 4.82
C VAL A 162 -28.79 4.48 5.33
N SER A 163 -29.85 4.31 4.54
CA SER A 163 -31.21 4.69 4.96
C SER A 163 -31.66 3.87 6.17
N GLY A 164 -32.59 4.42 6.96
CA GLY A 164 -33.05 3.76 8.19
C GLY A 164 -33.71 2.39 7.98
N ASP A 165 -34.26 2.16 6.79
CA ASP A 165 -34.84 0.88 6.34
C ASP A 165 -33.83 0.00 5.59
N GLY A 166 -32.59 0.47 5.37
CA GLY A 166 -31.54 -0.24 4.65
C GLY A 166 -31.76 -0.39 3.14
N SER A 167 -32.78 0.26 2.55
CA SER A 167 -33.12 0.11 1.14
C SER A 167 -32.20 0.91 0.19
N THR A 168 -31.56 1.96 0.70
CA THR A 168 -30.66 2.82 -0.07
C THR A 168 -29.42 3.22 0.73
N PHE A 169 -28.38 3.66 0.02
CA PHE A 169 -27.18 4.20 0.64
C PHE A 169 -26.59 5.35 -0.18
N ASN A 170 -25.75 6.16 0.45
CA ASN A 170 -24.99 7.21 -0.22
C ASN A 170 -23.51 6.86 -0.22
N VAL A 171 -22.79 7.40 -1.19
CA VAL A 171 -21.36 7.16 -1.37
C VAL A 171 -20.60 8.44 -1.70
N THR A 172 -19.29 8.43 -1.47
CA THR A 172 -18.33 9.37 -2.05
C THR A 172 -17.29 8.62 -2.86
N TYR A 173 -16.81 9.24 -3.94
CA TYR A 173 -15.80 8.67 -4.82
C TYR A 173 -15.08 9.74 -5.63
N GLN A 174 -14.02 9.35 -6.34
CA GLN A 174 -13.36 10.15 -7.36
C GLN A 174 -13.29 9.37 -8.68
N ASN A 175 -13.11 10.11 -9.77
CA ASN A 175 -12.96 9.55 -11.10
C ASN A 175 -11.58 9.86 -11.66
N TYR A 176 -11.04 8.92 -12.42
CA TYR A 176 -9.79 9.11 -13.13
C TYR A 176 -9.92 10.25 -14.16
N GLY A 177 -8.95 11.17 -14.20
CA GLY A 177 -8.93 12.29 -15.16
C GLY A 177 -10.02 13.34 -14.95
N ASP A 178 -10.80 13.25 -13.88
CA ASP A 178 -11.87 14.19 -13.54
C ASP A 178 -11.35 15.21 -12.52
N PRO A 179 -11.42 16.52 -12.81
CA PRO A 179 -10.94 17.56 -11.89
C PRO A 179 -11.83 17.73 -10.64
N THR A 180 -12.95 17.02 -10.55
CA THR A 180 -13.87 17.09 -9.41
C THR A 180 -13.22 16.49 -8.17
N PRO A 181 -12.99 17.29 -7.09
CA PRO A 181 -12.26 16.81 -5.91
C PRO A 181 -12.96 15.65 -5.18
N MET A 182 -14.28 15.56 -5.28
CA MET A 182 -15.08 14.48 -4.70
C MET A 182 -16.47 14.48 -5.33
N HIS A 183 -16.92 13.33 -5.78
CA HIS A 183 -18.29 13.07 -6.18
C HIS A 183 -19.12 12.57 -5.00
N VAL A 184 -20.41 12.87 -5.04
CA VAL A 184 -21.39 12.33 -4.08
C VAL A 184 -22.44 11.56 -4.87
N GLY A 185 -22.55 10.26 -4.58
CA GLY A 185 -23.67 9.43 -5.04
C GLY A 185 -24.72 9.35 -3.95
N THR A 186 -26.00 9.57 -4.29
CA THR A 186 -27.10 9.54 -3.32
C THR A 186 -28.17 8.53 -3.72
N GLY A 187 -28.77 7.89 -2.72
CA GLY A 187 -29.95 7.04 -2.91
C GLY A 187 -29.69 5.78 -3.74
N TYR A 188 -28.50 5.20 -3.66
CA TYR A 188 -28.13 3.99 -4.40
C TYR A 188 -29.01 2.83 -3.94
N PRO A 189 -29.85 2.24 -4.82
CA PRO A 189 -30.82 1.23 -4.41
C PRO A 189 -30.16 -0.13 -4.22
N VAL A 190 -30.22 -0.65 -2.99
CA VAL A 190 -29.61 -1.93 -2.60
C VAL A 190 -30.20 -3.10 -3.41
N SER A 191 -31.50 -3.07 -3.68
CA SER A 191 -32.20 -4.09 -4.47
C SER A 191 -31.77 -4.14 -5.94
N VAL A 192 -31.21 -3.06 -6.47
CA VAL A 192 -30.73 -3.02 -7.86
C VAL A 192 -29.27 -3.40 -7.91
N ILE A 193 -28.44 -2.83 -7.02
CA ILE A 193 -26.99 -3.10 -7.00
C ILE A 193 -26.71 -4.58 -6.78
N ASN A 194 -27.50 -5.26 -5.96
CA ASN A 194 -27.35 -6.68 -5.69
C ASN A 194 -27.92 -7.61 -6.77
N GLN A 195 -28.42 -7.08 -7.90
CA GLN A 195 -28.88 -7.96 -8.97
C GLN A 195 -27.69 -8.67 -9.63
N PRO A 196 -27.85 -9.94 -10.05
CA PRO A 196 -26.75 -10.74 -10.61
C PRO A 196 -25.99 -10.05 -11.76
N ARG A 197 -26.68 -9.22 -12.56
CA ARG A 197 -26.07 -8.46 -13.66
C ARG A 197 -24.98 -7.48 -13.25
N TYR A 198 -24.91 -7.11 -11.95
CA TYR A 198 -23.93 -6.17 -11.41
C TYR A 198 -22.85 -6.82 -10.55
N GLN A 199 -23.00 -8.10 -10.20
CA GLN A 199 -22.17 -8.76 -9.18
C GLN A 199 -21.03 -9.63 -9.75
N HIS A 200 -20.87 -9.72 -11.07
CA HIS A 200 -19.85 -10.56 -11.74
C HIS A 200 -19.78 -12.01 -11.20
N ASN A 201 -20.91 -12.55 -10.71
CA ASN A 201 -21.04 -13.85 -10.02
C ASN A 201 -20.25 -14.01 -8.71
N ASN A 202 -19.77 -12.91 -8.10
CA ASN A 202 -18.85 -12.96 -6.96
C ASN A 202 -19.51 -12.81 -5.58
N LEU A 203 -20.83 -12.58 -5.50
CA LEU A 203 -21.62 -12.48 -4.26
C LEU A 203 -23.07 -12.93 -4.46
#